data_AF-A0A3R7VTL9-F1
#
_entry.id   AF-A0A3R7VTL9-F1
#
_cell.length_a   1.000
_cell.length_b   1.000
_cell.length_c   1.000
_cell.angle_alpha   90.00
_cell.angle_beta   90.00
_cell.angle_gamma   90.00
#
_symmetry.space_group_name_H-M   'P 1'
#
loop_
_entity.id
_entity.type
_entity.pdbx_description
1 polymer ?
#
loop_
_entity_poly.entity_id
_entity_poly.type
_entity_poly.pdbx_seq_one_letter_code
_entity_poly.pdbx_strand_id
1 'polypeptide(L)'
;MNRFNILCTFLFISIFIIGFVTPVSGHAVYMDVTQNVEIEVFGYHSETDIFSNENIVVYAIDENGEELLYIEDTLDEDGLYTFTPKDGYE
;
A
#
# COMPACT_ATOMS: atom_id res chain seq x y z
N MET A 1 -39.28 -26.77 45.26
CA MET A 1 -37.87 -26.71 44.83
C MET A 1 -37.22 -25.52 45.52
N ASN A 2 -36.20 -25.72 46.35
CA ASN A 2 -35.64 -24.65 47.19
C ASN A 2 -34.90 -23.61 46.33
N ARG A 3 -35.03 -22.32 46.66
CA ARG A 3 -34.38 -21.21 45.93
C ARG A 3 -32.86 -21.40 45.78
N PHE A 4 -32.24 -22.05 46.78
CA PHE A 4 -30.83 -22.44 46.76
C PHE A 4 -30.50 -23.44 45.64
N ASN A 5 -31.34 -24.45 45.43
CA ASN A 5 -31.11 -25.46 44.39
C ASN A 5 -31.28 -24.87 42.99
N ILE A 6 -32.22 -23.93 42.82
CA ILE A 6 -32.44 -23.22 41.55
C ILE A 6 -31.20 -22.37 41.20
N LEU A 7 -30.64 -21.66 42.19
CA LEU A 7 -29.43 -20.85 42.01
C LEU A 7 -28.22 -21.72 41.59
N CYS A 8 -28.03 -22.87 42.26
CA CYS A 8 -26.96 -23.79 41.89
C CYS A 8 -27.12 -24.33 40.47
N THR A 9 -28.34 -24.67 40.05
CA THR A 9 -28.61 -25.14 38.68
C THR A 9 -28.24 -24.09 37.63
N PHE A 10 -28.61 -22.81 37.84
CA PHE A 10 -28.23 -21.74 36.91
C PHE A 10 -26.71 -21.53 36.81
N LEU A 11 -26.01 -21.66 37.93
CA LEU A 11 -24.55 -21.49 37.97
C LEU A 11 -23.83 -22.61 37.20
N PHE A 12 -24.28 -23.85 37.35
CA PHE A 12 -23.76 -24.98 36.57
C PHE A 12 -24.02 -24.81 35.06
N ILE A 13 -25.21 -24.34 34.68
CA ILE A 13 -25.55 -24.09 33.28
C ILE A 13 -24.67 -22.97 32.69
N SER A 14 -24.42 -21.89 33.44
CA SER A 14 -23.56 -20.80 32.96
C SER A 14 -22.12 -21.25 32.70
N ILE A 15 -21.54 -22.07 33.58
CA ILE A 15 -20.20 -22.61 33.39
C ILE A 15 -20.16 -23.56 32.20
N PHE A 16 -21.20 -24.37 32.01
CA PHE A 16 -21.30 -25.29 30.88
C PHE A 16 -21.31 -24.53 29.54
N ILE A 17 -22.03 -23.41 29.44
CA ILE A 17 -22.12 -22.60 28.22
C ILE A 17 -20.76 -21.99 27.83
N ILE A 18 -19.91 -21.62 28.80
CA ILE A 18 -18.57 -21.09 28.52
C ILE A 18 -17.68 -22.13 27.82
N GLY A 19 -17.93 -23.42 28.01
CA GLY A 19 -17.22 -24.49 27.29
C GLY A 19 -17.57 -24.62 25.81
N PHE A 20 -18.68 -24.02 25.36
CA PHE A 20 -19.17 -24.09 23.98
C PHE A 20 -18.95 -22.81 23.17
N VAL A 21 -18.39 -21.75 23.75
CA VAL A 21 -17.99 -20.60 22.96
C VAL A 21 -16.66 -20.91 22.26
N THR A 22 -16.64 -20.78 20.93
CA THR A 22 -15.41 -20.92 20.15
C THR A 22 -14.48 -19.75 20.48
N PRO A 23 -13.15 -19.96 20.57
CA PRO A 23 -12.22 -18.85 20.72
C PRO A 23 -12.26 -18.00 19.44
N VAL A 24 -12.95 -16.86 19.50
CA VAL A 24 -12.91 -15.86 18.42
C VAL A 24 -11.59 -15.10 18.54
N SER A 25 -10.69 -15.36 17.61
CA SER A 25 -9.39 -14.70 17.51
C SER A 25 -9.57 -13.26 17.01
N GLY A 26 -9.49 -12.28 17.91
CA GLY A 26 -9.61 -10.84 17.59
C GLY A 26 -8.31 -10.21 17.10
N HIS A 27 -7.63 -10.81 16.13
CA HIS A 27 -6.44 -10.17 15.54
C HIS A 27 -6.89 -9.12 14.51
N ALA A 28 -6.83 -7.85 14.89
CA ALA A 28 -6.94 -6.76 13.92
C ALA A 28 -5.67 -6.76 13.06
N VAL A 29 -5.83 -7.01 11.76
CA VAL A 29 -4.77 -6.85 10.78
C VAL A 29 -4.88 -5.43 10.24
N TYR A 30 -3.91 -4.59 10.58
CA TYR A 30 -3.73 -3.29 9.95
C TYR A 30 -2.92 -3.52 8.67
N MET A 31 -3.61 -3.50 7.54
CA MET A 31 -2.98 -3.52 6.21
C MET A 31 -2.87 -2.07 5.76
N ASP A 32 -1.65 -1.54 5.76
CA ASP A 32 -1.35 -0.30 5.06
C ASP A 32 -1.05 -0.67 3.61
N VAL A 33 -1.83 -0.13 2.67
CA VAL A 33 -1.62 -0.37 1.24
C VAL A 33 -0.85 0.84 0.72
N THR A 34 0.47 0.77 0.80
CA THR A 34 1.35 1.71 0.10
C THR A 34 1.20 1.47 -1.40
N GLN A 35 0.45 2.33 -2.09
CA GLN A 35 0.42 2.30 -3.55
C GLN A 35 1.80 2.73 -4.05
N ASN A 36 2.56 1.79 -4.60
CA ASN A 36 3.76 2.13 -5.37
C ASN A 36 3.28 2.75 -6.70
N VAL A 37 3.36 4.07 -6.80
CA VAL A 37 3.16 4.78 -8.06
C VAL A 37 4.46 4.66 -8.85
N GLU A 38 4.39 4.13 -10.07
CA GLU A 38 5.52 4.02 -10.99
C GLU A 38 5.32 5.01 -12.14
N ILE A 39 6.35 5.82 -12.44
CA ILE A 39 6.30 6.81 -13.50
C ILE A 39 7.22 6.34 -14.63
N GLU A 40 6.65 6.26 -15.84
CA GLU A 40 7.35 5.89 -17.07
C GLU A 40 7.56 7.13 -17.96
N VAL A 41 8.78 7.31 -18.44
CA VAL A 41 9.18 8.38 -19.35
C VAL A 41 9.68 7.77 -20.65
N PHE A 42 9.02 8.10 -21.76
CA PHE A 42 9.37 7.63 -23.10
C PHE A 42 10.06 8.72 -23.92
N GLY A 43 11.25 8.43 -24.44
CA GLY A 43 11.96 9.30 -25.38
C GLY A 43 11.73 8.85 -26.82
N TYR A 44 11.09 9.67 -27.66
CA TYR A 44 10.90 9.38 -29.08
C TYR A 44 10.94 10.65 -29.95
N HIS A 45 11.47 10.52 -31.18
CA HIS A 45 11.43 11.57 -32.20
C HIS A 45 10.17 11.45 -33.07
N SER A 46 9.73 10.21 -33.33
CA SER A 46 8.47 9.89 -34.04
C SER A 46 7.96 8.52 -33.59
N GLU A 47 6.73 8.14 -33.96
CA GLU A 47 6.14 6.83 -33.58
C GLU A 47 7.01 5.61 -33.97
N THR A 48 7.95 5.78 -34.90
CA THR A 48 8.85 4.74 -35.39
C THR A 48 10.31 4.91 -34.97
N ASP A 49 10.66 5.99 -34.28
CA ASP A 49 12.04 6.38 -33.99
C ASP A 49 12.19 6.72 -32.51
N ILE A 50 12.73 5.76 -31.74
CA ILE A 50 12.91 5.82 -30.28
C ILE A 50 14.33 6.27 -29.92
N PHE A 51 14.46 7.01 -28.82
CA PHE A 51 15.74 7.44 -28.28
C PHE A 51 16.28 6.38 -27.30
N SER A 52 16.85 5.32 -27.85
CA SER A 52 17.47 4.26 -27.04
C SER A 52 18.86 4.66 -26.54
N ASN A 53 19.20 4.35 -25.29
CA ASN A 53 20.52 4.60 -24.69
C ASN A 53 20.97 6.09 -24.69
N GLU A 54 20.02 7.02 -24.78
CA GLU A 54 20.29 8.46 -24.76
C GLU A 54 20.12 9.03 -23.35
N ASN A 55 20.88 10.09 -23.06
CA ASN A 55 20.79 10.77 -21.77
C ASN A 55 19.53 11.63 -21.69
N ILE A 56 18.85 11.58 -20.56
CA ILE A 56 17.67 12.37 -20.25
C ILE A 56 17.88 13.18 -18.98
N VAL A 57 17.20 14.32 -18.95
CA VAL A 57 17.05 15.14 -17.75
C VAL A 57 15.57 15.40 -17.54
N VAL A 58 15.04 15.00 -16.39
CA VAL A 58 13.65 15.23 -15.99
C VAL A 58 13.66 16.22 -14.83
N TYR A 59 12.92 17.31 -14.99
CA TYR A 59 12.74 18.32 -13.94
C TYR A 59 11.27 18.60 -13.70
N ALA A 60 10.91 18.79 -12.42
CA ALA A 60 9.60 19.31 -12.03
C ALA A 60 9.81 20.62 -11.27
N ILE A 61 9.06 21.65 -11.67
CA ILE A 61 9.09 22.97 -11.05
C ILE A 61 7.66 23.28 -10.59
N ASP A 62 7.52 23.77 -9.36
CA ASP A 62 6.22 24.17 -8.82
C ASP A 62 5.71 25.51 -9.40
N GLU A 63 4.51 25.92 -8.99
CA GLU A 63 3.94 27.20 -9.43
C GLU A 63 4.70 28.45 -8.93
N ASN A 64 5.55 28.29 -7.91
CA ASN A 64 6.38 29.35 -7.34
C ASN A 64 7.78 29.41 -7.96
N GLY A 65 8.12 28.47 -8.85
CA GLY A 65 9.44 28.36 -9.47
C GLY A 65 10.47 27.57 -8.67
N GLU A 66 10.06 26.82 -7.66
CA GLU A 66 10.91 25.91 -6.88
C GLU A 66 11.08 24.56 -7.59
N GLU A 67 12.32 24.07 -7.65
CA GLU A 67 12.64 22.74 -8.19
C GLU A 67 12.19 21.65 -7.20
N LEU A 68 11.22 20.84 -7.61
CA LEU A 68 10.68 19.72 -6.83
C LEU A 68 11.38 18.39 -7.15
N LEU A 69 11.88 18.26 -8.38
CA LEU A 69 12.52 17.05 -8.87
C LEU A 69 13.60 17.40 -9.88
N TYR A 70 14.75 16.75 -9.75
CA TYR A 70 15.80 16.71 -10.76
C TYR A 70 16.29 15.27 -10.88
N ILE A 71 16.17 14.70 -12.08
CA ILE A 71 16.69 13.39 -12.44
C ILE A 71 17.56 13.56 -13.69
N GLU A 72 18.76 13.01 -13.65
CA GLU A 72 19.65 12.88 -14.79
C GLU A 72 20.03 11.40 -14.92
N ASP A 73 19.61 10.78 -16.02
CA ASP A 73 19.75 9.34 -16.23
C ASP A 73 19.81 9.00 -17.73
N THR A 74 19.82 7.72 -18.07
CA THR A 74 19.88 7.23 -19.46
C THR A 74 18.67 6.34 -19.76
N LEU A 75 18.06 6.53 -20.93
CA LEU A 75 17.00 5.65 -21.44
C LEU A 75 17.56 4.26 -21.74
N ASP A 76 16.73 3.22 -21.61
CA ASP A 76 17.11 1.85 -21.96
C ASP A 76 17.11 1.61 -23.49
N GLU A 77 17.27 0.35 -23.89
CA GLU A 77 17.25 -0.07 -25.30
C GLU A 77 15.90 0.15 -25.99
N ASP A 78 14.81 0.21 -25.23
CA ASP A 78 13.45 0.45 -25.70
C ASP A 78 13.06 1.94 -25.62
N GLY A 79 13.98 2.82 -25.19
CA GLY A 79 13.74 4.24 -25.06
C GLY A 79 12.89 4.60 -23.84
N LEU A 80 12.93 3.76 -22.80
CA LEU A 80 12.16 3.90 -21.56
C LEU A 80 13.08 4.23 -20.38
N TYR A 81 12.59 5.11 -19.51
CA TYR A 81 13.11 5.30 -18.17
C TYR A 81 11.99 5.20 -17.15
N THR A 82 12.23 4.46 -16.07
CA THR A 82 11.24 4.22 -15.03
C THR A 82 11.82 4.54 -13.67
N PHE A 83 11.07 5.32 -12.88
CA PHE A 83 11.47 5.63 -11.52
C PHE A 83 10.28 5.60 -10.57
N THR A 84 10.58 5.26 -9.31
CA THR A 84 9.63 5.36 -8.21
C THR A 84 9.90 6.68 -7.48
N PRO A 85 8.92 7.59 -7.39
CA PRO A 85 9.05 8.77 -6.56
C PRO A 85 9.20 8.33 -5.09
N LYS A 86 10.15 8.92 -4.35
CA LYS A 86 10.22 8.73 -2.90
C LYS A 86 9.02 9.41 -2.26
N ASP A 87 8.29 8.67 -1.42
CA ASP A 87 7.12 9.04 -0.61
C ASP A 87 6.69 10.51 -0.70
N GLY A 88 5.47 10.77 -1.20
CA GLY A 88 4.89 12.13 -1.15
C GLY A 88 3.87 12.52 -2.22
N TYR A 89 3.44 11.62 -3.11
CA TYR A 89 2.28 11.90 -3.96
C TYR A 89 1.01 11.40 -3.27
N GLU A 90 0.32 12.29 -2.55
CA GLU A 90 -1.10 12.14 -2.20
C GLU A 90 -2.02 12.40 -3.39
#